data_AF-A0A4U6P4N5-F1
#
_entry.id   AF-A0A4U6P4N5-F1
#
_cell.length_a   1.000
_cell.length_b   1.000
_cell.length_c   1.000
_cell.angle_alpha   90.00
_cell.angle_beta   90.00
_cell.angle_gamma   90.00
#
_symmetry.space_group_name_H-M   'P 1'
#
loop_
_entity.id
_entity.type
_entity.pdbx_description
1 polymer ?
#
loop_
_entity_poly.entity_id
_entity_poly.type
_entity_poly.pdbx_seq_one_letter_code
_entity_poly.pdbx_strand_id
1 'polypeptide(L)'
;MIAVKRLQSLIWVLLVALGALGAYLVSLKVATERNDVMRVRMQIAQARGDIRYLETEFSARASMRQLERWNQDDFMYATPTAGQYLAGEQALAHLDGVQPNGPDYVAPPVMVAMVETPADLPSAPQAAPASPAASQIRSDIAVIREAHAADNVEKLAKPAAPVKLAEQRAKADADVSRPNPVARRAERMAMLDAKLLDDSTMGDLSARAARERKGGR
;
A
#
# COMPACT_ATOMS: atom_id res chain seq x y z
N MET A 1 53.37 -41.45 -41.60
CA MET A 1 52.78 -40.15 -41.99
C MET A 1 51.24 -40.12 -41.99
N ILE A 2 50.52 -41.24 -42.12
CA ILE A 2 49.04 -41.28 -42.12
C ILE A 2 48.43 -40.93 -40.73
N ALA A 3 49.06 -41.38 -39.65
CA ALA A 3 48.60 -41.11 -38.28
C ALA A 3 48.62 -39.61 -37.92
N VAL A 4 49.62 -38.86 -38.41
CA VAL A 4 49.75 -37.41 -38.13
C VAL A 4 48.64 -36.61 -38.81
N LYS A 5 48.30 -36.92 -40.07
CA LYS A 5 47.17 -36.29 -40.79
C LYS A 5 45.81 -36.60 -40.12
N ARG A 6 45.66 -37.80 -39.56
CA ARG A 6 44.46 -38.21 -38.80
C ARG A 6 44.34 -37.45 -37.48
N LEU A 7 45.45 -37.29 -36.76
CA LEU A 7 45.49 -36.50 -35.52
C LEU A 7 45.17 -35.02 -35.79
N GLN A 8 45.70 -34.44 -36.86
CA GLN A 8 45.38 -33.08 -37.28
C GLN A 8 43.89 -32.90 -37.59
N SER A 9 43.28 -33.87 -38.28
CA SER A 9 41.83 -33.85 -38.54
C SER A 9 41.00 -33.92 -37.26
N LEU A 10 41.42 -34.72 -36.27
CA LEU A 10 40.77 -34.80 -34.96
C LEU A 10 40.84 -33.49 -34.17
N ILE A 11 41.99 -32.80 -34.23
CA ILE A 11 42.17 -31.51 -33.56
C ILE A 11 41.21 -30.46 -34.14
N TRP A 12 41.04 -30.42 -35.46
CA TRP A 12 40.08 -29.50 -36.09
C TRP A 12 38.63 -29.78 -35.66
N VAL A 13 38.23 -31.06 -35.61
CA VAL A 13 36.89 -31.44 -35.13
C VAL A 13 36.71 -31.06 -33.67
N LEU A 14 37.70 -31.31 -32.82
CA LEU A 14 37.67 -30.94 -31.41
C LEU A 14 37.57 -29.43 -31.22
N LEU A 15 38.28 -28.63 -32.01
CA LEU A 15 38.22 -27.17 -31.97
C LEU A 15 36.82 -26.67 -32.32
N VAL A 16 36.20 -27.20 -33.38
CA VAL A 16 34.83 -26.87 -33.77
C VAL A 16 33.83 -27.29 -32.68
N ALA A 17 33.98 -28.50 -32.11
CA ALA A 17 33.13 -28.99 -31.04
C ALA A 17 33.23 -28.09 -29.78
N LEU A 18 34.43 -27.64 -29.42
CA LEU A 18 34.64 -26.74 -28.29
C LEU A 18 34.00 -25.36 -28.55
N GLY A 19 34.12 -24.84 -29.78
CA GLY A 19 33.47 -23.60 -30.20
C GLY A 19 31.95 -23.69 -30.13
N ALA A 20 31.37 -24.79 -30.61
CA ALA A 20 29.93 -25.05 -30.53
C ALA A 20 29.45 -25.15 -29.07
N LEU A 21 30.22 -25.82 -28.21
CA LEU A 21 29.93 -25.91 -26.78
C LEU A 21 29.97 -24.53 -26.10
N GLY A 22 30.96 -23.70 -26.43
CA GLY A 22 31.05 -22.33 -25.93
C GLY A 22 29.83 -21.49 -26.33
N ALA A 23 29.43 -21.55 -27.60
CA ALA A 23 28.23 -20.86 -28.09
C ALA A 23 26.95 -21.33 -27.37
N TYR A 24 26.84 -22.63 -27.09
CA TYR A 24 25.71 -23.19 -26.34
C TYR A 24 25.65 -22.67 -24.89
N LEU A 25 26.79 -22.62 -24.19
CA LEU A 25 26.84 -22.09 -22.82
C LEU A 25 26.45 -20.61 -22.76
N VAL A 26 26.90 -19.81 -23.73
CA VAL A 26 26.50 -18.40 -23.86
C VAL A 26 25.00 -18.27 -24.11
N SER A 27 24.43 -19.10 -25.00
CA SER A 27 22.99 -19.09 -25.25
C SER A 27 22.17 -19.45 -24.00
N LEU A 28 22.67 -20.35 -23.15
CA LEU A 28 22.01 -20.71 -21.90
C LEU A 28 22.04 -19.55 -20.89
N LYS A 29 23.15 -18.81 -20.83
CA LYS A 29 23.30 -17.62 -19.98
C LYS A 29 22.38 -16.47 -20.39
N VAL A 30 22.20 -16.24 -21.69
CA VAL A 30 21.26 -15.24 -22.20
C VAL A 30 19.83 -15.53 -21.72
N ALA A 31 19.43 -16.79 -21.64
CA ALA A 31 18.12 -17.16 -21.12
C ALA A 31 17.97 -16.85 -19.63
N THR A 32 19.02 -17.06 -18.83
CA THR A 32 19.00 -16.70 -17.40
C THR A 32 18.96 -15.19 -17.19
N GLU A 33 19.78 -14.44 -17.93
CA GLU A 33 19.81 -12.97 -17.83
C GLU A 33 18.48 -12.34 -18.25
N ARG A 34 17.83 -12.88 -19.27
CA ARG A 34 16.49 -12.41 -19.68
C ARG A 34 15.45 -12.59 -18.56
N ASN A 35 15.54 -13.68 -17.80
CA ASN A 35 14.65 -13.91 -16.65
C ASN A 35 14.95 -12.94 -15.50
N ASP A 36 16.22 -12.64 -15.23
CA ASP A 36 16.61 -11.68 -14.21
C ASP A 36 16.14 -10.26 -14.56
N VAL A 37 16.26 -9.85 -15.83
CA VAL A 37 15.72 -8.58 -16.32
C VAL A 37 14.20 -8.52 -16.14
N MET A 38 13.47 -9.60 -16.46
CA MET A 38 12.02 -9.63 -16.24
C MET A 38 11.64 -9.54 -14.77
N ARG A 39 12.40 -10.18 -13.87
CA ARG A 39 12.20 -10.07 -12.42
C ARG A 39 12.36 -8.64 -11.93
N VAL A 40 13.44 -7.97 -12.33
CA VAL A 40 13.68 -6.57 -11.96
C VAL A 40 12.57 -5.66 -12.51
N ARG A 41 12.11 -5.89 -13.74
CA ARG A 41 10.97 -5.16 -14.31
C ARG A 41 9.69 -5.32 -13.49
N MET A 42 9.40 -6.53 -13.00
CA MET A 42 8.26 -6.78 -12.12
C MET A 42 8.41 -6.05 -10.78
N GLN A 43 9.60 -6.06 -10.17
CA GLN A 43 9.88 -5.33 -8.94
C GLN A 43 9.70 -3.82 -9.11
N ILE A 44 10.16 -3.26 -10.23
CA ILE A 44 9.96 -1.84 -10.55
C ILE A 44 8.46 -1.52 -10.67
N ALA A 45 7.68 -2.39 -11.33
CA ALA A 45 6.24 -2.18 -11.44
C ALA A 45 5.53 -2.21 -10.08
N GLN A 46 5.93 -3.13 -9.20
CA GLN A 46 5.43 -3.22 -7.82
C GLN A 46 5.81 -1.96 -7.02
N ALA A 47 7.08 -1.58 -7.00
CA ALA A 47 7.54 -0.38 -6.30
C ALA A 47 6.84 0.90 -6.78
N ARG A 48 6.55 1.02 -8.09
CA ARG A 48 5.74 2.13 -8.63
C ARG A 48 4.28 2.09 -8.18
N GLY A 49 3.74 0.91 -7.88
CA GLY A 49 2.42 0.77 -7.25
C GLY A 49 2.45 1.27 -5.81
N ASP A 50 3.45 0.82 -5.05
CA ASP A 50 3.64 1.20 -3.66
C ASP A 50 3.84 2.72 -3.53
N ILE A 51 4.69 3.33 -4.36
CA ILE A 51 4.90 4.79 -4.37
C ILE A 51 3.57 5.54 -4.55
N ARG A 52 2.76 5.14 -5.53
CA ARG A 52 1.46 5.79 -5.78
C ARG A 52 0.49 5.62 -4.61
N TYR A 53 0.51 4.47 -3.96
CA TYR A 53 -0.27 4.22 -2.75
C TYR A 53 0.18 5.13 -1.61
N LEU A 54 1.49 5.20 -1.33
CA LEU A 54 2.05 6.07 -0.29
C LEU A 54 1.77 7.55 -0.58
N GLU A 55 1.92 8.00 -1.83
CA GLU A 55 1.58 9.37 -2.24
C GLU A 55 0.11 9.71 -1.95
N THR A 56 -0.78 8.75 -2.18
CA THR A 56 -2.22 8.91 -1.90
C THR A 56 -2.46 9.04 -0.39
N GLU A 57 -1.83 8.18 0.43
CA GLU A 57 -1.93 8.30 1.89
C GLU A 57 -1.36 9.62 2.42
N PHE A 58 -0.21 10.06 1.90
CA PHE A 58 0.41 11.32 2.30
C PHE A 58 -0.46 12.51 1.90
N SER A 59 -1.01 12.53 0.68
CA SER A 59 -1.93 13.58 0.24
C SER A 59 -3.16 13.64 1.14
N ALA A 60 -3.73 12.49 1.50
CA ALA A 60 -4.86 12.44 2.42
C ALA A 60 -4.50 13.02 3.80
N ARG A 61 -3.36 12.62 4.39
CA ARG A 61 -2.92 13.12 5.71
C ARG A 61 -2.51 14.59 5.68
N ALA A 62 -1.89 15.07 4.61
CA ALA A 62 -1.52 16.46 4.43
C ALA A 62 -2.76 17.36 4.27
N SER A 63 -3.80 16.88 3.57
CA SER A 63 -5.03 17.62 3.35
C SER A 63 -5.73 18.01 4.66
N MET A 64 -5.75 17.13 5.67
CA MET A 64 -6.33 17.46 6.99
C MET A 64 -5.57 18.58 7.70
N ARG A 65 -4.23 18.51 7.74
CA ARG A 65 -3.40 19.58 8.32
C ARG A 65 -3.55 20.89 7.55
N GLN A 66 -3.71 20.82 6.23
CA GLN A 66 -3.91 21.98 5.38
C GLN A 66 -5.29 22.61 5.61
N LEU A 67 -6.35 21.80 5.72
CA LEU A 67 -7.69 22.27 6.06
C LEU A 67 -7.72 22.93 7.44
N GLU A 68 -7.04 22.36 8.43
CA GLU A 68 -6.96 22.96 9.76
C GLU A 68 -6.20 24.29 9.74
N ARG A 69 -5.10 24.36 8.98
CA ARG A 69 -4.37 25.61 8.76
C ARG A 69 -5.23 26.68 8.08
N TRP A 70 -5.93 26.32 7.01
CA TRP A 70 -6.84 27.24 6.32
C TRP A 70 -8.01 27.67 7.20
N ASN A 71 -8.54 26.76 8.02
CA ASN A 71 -9.60 27.09 8.97
C ASN A 71 -9.11 28.09 10.03
N GLN A 72 -7.88 27.94 10.53
CA GLN A 72 -7.29 28.91 11.45
C GLN A 72 -6.93 30.24 10.80
N ASP A 73 -6.35 30.22 9.59
CA ASP A 73 -5.83 31.41 8.91
C ASP A 73 -6.96 32.32 8.36
N ASP A 74 -7.99 31.76 7.71
CA ASP A 74 -9.05 32.56 7.04
C ASP A 74 -10.34 32.66 7.87
N PHE A 75 -10.76 31.56 8.49
CA PHE A 75 -12.09 31.48 9.12
C PHE A 75 -12.06 31.70 10.63
N MET A 76 -10.89 31.60 11.26
CA MET A 76 -10.70 31.62 12.71
C MET A 76 -11.66 30.70 13.48
N TYR A 77 -12.22 29.65 12.86
CA TYR A 77 -13.04 28.67 13.58
C TYR A 77 -12.10 27.74 14.35
N ALA A 78 -11.66 28.19 15.52
CA ALA A 78 -11.09 27.32 16.52
C ALA A 78 -12.23 26.54 17.18
N THR A 79 -12.06 25.22 17.32
CA THR A 79 -12.93 24.42 18.19
C THR A 79 -12.83 25.00 19.59
N PRO A 80 -13.94 25.37 20.24
CA PRO A 80 -13.88 25.99 21.56
C PRO A 80 -13.11 25.08 22.51
N THR A 81 -12.14 25.65 23.23
CA THR A 81 -11.32 24.87 24.16
C THR A 81 -12.13 24.52 25.41
N ALA A 82 -11.73 23.48 26.15
CA ALA A 82 -12.48 23.00 27.33
C ALA A 82 -12.73 24.11 28.38
N GLY A 83 -11.86 25.12 28.47
CA GLY A 83 -12.03 26.28 29.36
C GLY A 83 -13.03 27.33 28.89
N GLN A 84 -13.52 27.24 27.65
CA GLN A 84 -14.61 28.08 27.12
C GLN A 84 -15.99 27.48 27.37
N TYR A 85 -16.05 26.23 27.84
CA TYR A 85 -17.29 25.60 28.30
C TYR A 85 -17.42 25.74 29.81
N LEU A 86 -18.64 25.94 30.27
CA LEU A 86 -18.92 25.92 31.70
C LEU A 86 -18.94 24.48 32.21
N ALA A 87 -18.30 24.25 33.35
CA ALA A 87 -18.17 22.92 33.95
C ALA A 87 -19.50 22.34 34.49
N GLY A 88 -20.55 23.16 34.65
CA GLY A 88 -21.86 22.69 35.12
C GLY A 88 -22.82 23.81 35.51
N GLU A 89 -23.98 23.43 36.02
CA GLU A 89 -25.11 24.34 36.28
C GLU A 89 -24.84 25.37 37.38
N GLN A 90 -24.03 25.03 38.39
CA GLN A 90 -23.58 26.04 39.38
C GLN A 90 -22.69 27.11 38.76
N ALA A 91 -21.79 26.74 37.83
CA ALA A 91 -20.98 27.73 37.12
C ALA A 91 -21.85 28.62 36.22
N LEU A 92 -22.95 28.08 35.69
CA LEU A 92 -23.93 28.82 34.90
C LEU A 92 -24.72 29.83 35.75
N ALA A 93 -25.11 29.46 36.96
CA ALA A 93 -25.79 30.38 37.90
C ALA A 93 -24.88 31.54 38.33
N HIS A 94 -23.56 31.33 38.40
CA HIS A 94 -22.58 32.39 38.64
C HIS A 94 -22.33 33.29 37.42
N LEU A 95 -22.84 32.91 36.24
CA LEU A 95 -22.75 33.69 35.01
C LEU A 95 -23.94 34.64 34.81
N ASP A 96 -25.00 34.51 35.62
CA ASP A 96 -26.17 35.39 35.64
C ASP A 96 -25.75 36.80 36.07
N GLY A 97 -25.47 37.68 35.10
CA GLY A 97 -24.96 39.03 35.32
C GLY A 97 -23.72 39.40 34.50
N VAL A 98 -23.12 38.46 33.76
CA VAL A 98 -22.04 38.77 32.80
C VAL A 98 -22.67 39.36 31.53
N GLN A 99 -22.40 40.65 31.26
CA GLN A 99 -22.71 41.26 29.97
C GLN A 99 -21.84 40.60 28.88
N PRO A 100 -22.41 40.27 27.71
CA PRO A 100 -21.63 39.73 26.61
C PRO A 100 -20.49 40.70 26.26
N ASN A 101 -19.26 40.22 26.28
CA ASN A 101 -18.11 41.00 25.84
C ASN A 101 -18.10 41.01 24.31
N GLY A 102 -18.74 42.02 23.72
CA GLY A 102 -18.81 42.23 22.29
C GLY A 102 -20.02 43.09 21.91
N PRO A 103 -20.05 43.68 20.70
CA PRO A 103 -21.27 44.30 20.19
C PRO A 103 -22.42 43.29 20.23
N ASP A 104 -23.64 43.75 20.57
CA ASP A 104 -24.84 42.91 20.56
C ASP A 104 -24.90 42.14 19.24
N TYR A 105 -24.66 40.83 19.30
CA TYR A 105 -24.73 39.97 18.14
C TYR A 105 -26.21 39.78 17.80
N VAL A 106 -26.73 40.69 16.99
CA VAL A 106 -28.02 40.53 16.34
C VAL A 106 -27.79 39.57 15.18
N ALA A 107 -28.19 38.31 15.35
CA ALA A 107 -28.16 37.36 14.24
C ALA A 107 -28.96 37.97 13.08
N PRO A 108 -28.36 38.18 11.88
CA PRO A 108 -29.12 38.62 10.73
C PRO A 108 -30.25 37.61 10.49
N PRO A 109 -31.46 38.07 10.10
CA PRO A 109 -32.61 37.20 9.93
C PRO A 109 -32.23 36.07 8.97
N VAL A 110 -32.24 34.85 9.50
CA VAL A 110 -31.98 33.64 8.73
C VAL A 110 -33.07 33.55 7.68
N MET A 111 -32.74 33.91 6.44
CA MET A 111 -33.57 33.62 5.28
C MET A 111 -33.57 32.10 5.10
N VAL A 112 -34.54 31.43 5.71
CA VAL A 112 -34.79 30.02 5.44
C VAL A 112 -35.32 29.92 4.02
N ALA A 113 -34.52 29.40 3.11
CA ALA A 113 -35.06 28.87 1.86
C ALA A 113 -35.86 27.61 2.24
N MET A 114 -37.18 27.76 2.39
CA MET A 114 -38.06 26.59 2.41
C MET A 114 -37.89 25.90 1.06
N VAL A 115 -37.26 24.73 1.07
CA VAL A 115 -37.39 23.79 -0.04
C VAL A 115 -38.82 23.26 0.06
N GLU A 116 -39.69 23.75 -0.82
CA GLU A 116 -41.00 23.17 -1.02
C GLU A 116 -40.80 21.71 -1.45
N THR A 117 -41.22 20.79 -0.59
CA THR A 117 -41.28 19.36 -0.93
C THR A 117 -42.31 19.21 -2.07
N PRO A 118 -42.07 18.35 -3.08
CA PRO A 118 -42.90 18.27 -4.30
C PRO A 118 -44.38 17.89 -4.12
N ALA A 119 -44.87 17.75 -2.89
CA ALA A 119 -46.22 17.32 -2.57
C ALA A 119 -47.28 18.44 -2.68
N ASP A 120 -46.88 19.72 -2.65
CA ASP A 120 -47.83 20.85 -2.57
C ASP A 120 -47.97 21.68 -3.86
N LEU A 121 -47.42 21.21 -4.99
CA LEU A 121 -47.57 21.88 -6.29
C LEU A 121 -48.75 21.27 -7.07
N PRO A 122 -49.68 22.07 -7.64
CA PRO A 122 -50.66 21.55 -8.58
C PRO A 122 -49.93 20.99 -9.80
N SER A 123 -50.02 19.66 -9.98
CA SER A 123 -49.36 18.94 -11.07
C SER A 123 -49.93 19.35 -12.42
N ALA A 124 -49.23 20.25 -13.13
CA ALA A 124 -49.37 20.36 -14.58
C ALA A 124 -48.63 19.19 -15.24
N PRO A 125 -49.15 18.57 -16.32
CA PRO A 125 -48.45 17.51 -17.01
C PRO A 125 -47.21 18.06 -17.73
N GLN A 126 -46.05 18.00 -17.07
CA GLN A 126 -44.77 18.29 -17.70
C GLN A 126 -44.34 17.05 -18.49
N ALA A 127 -44.20 17.19 -19.81
CA ALA A 127 -43.62 16.14 -20.64
C ALA A 127 -42.19 15.85 -20.16
N ALA A 128 -41.90 14.57 -19.91
CA ALA A 128 -40.61 14.11 -19.42
C ALA A 128 -39.48 14.48 -20.40
N PRO A 129 -38.37 15.08 -19.94
CA PRO A 129 -37.17 15.18 -20.77
C PRO A 129 -36.59 13.77 -20.97
N ALA A 130 -36.44 13.37 -22.24
CA ALA A 130 -35.74 12.15 -22.59
C ALA A 130 -34.24 12.30 -22.27
N SER A 131 -33.84 11.81 -21.11
CA SER A 131 -32.43 11.66 -20.72
C SER A 131 -31.88 10.36 -21.32
N PRO A 132 -30.70 10.37 -21.99
CA PRO A 132 -30.13 9.18 -22.61
C PRO A 132 -29.43 8.22 -21.62
N ALA A 133 -29.60 8.40 -20.31
CA ALA A 133 -28.94 7.58 -19.30
C ALA A 133 -29.91 6.62 -18.61
N ALA A 134 -30.37 5.61 -19.36
CA ALA A 134 -31.07 4.48 -18.76
C ALA A 134 -30.06 3.46 -18.19
N SER A 135 -30.15 3.28 -16.87
CA SER A 135 -29.90 2.02 -16.15
C SER A 135 -28.48 1.47 -16.13
N GLN A 136 -27.76 1.71 -15.02
CA GLN A 136 -27.06 0.66 -14.24
C GLN A 136 -26.77 1.20 -12.82
N ILE A 137 -27.79 1.35 -11.98
CA ILE A 137 -27.60 1.43 -10.53
C ILE A 137 -28.15 0.13 -9.97
N ARG A 138 -27.25 -0.80 -9.66
CA ARG A 138 -27.58 -2.02 -8.91
C ARG A 138 -27.69 -1.62 -7.45
N SER A 139 -28.90 -1.76 -6.93
CA SER A 139 -29.28 -1.44 -5.56
C SER A 139 -28.98 -2.60 -4.63
N ASP A 140 -27.88 -2.50 -3.89
CA ASP A 140 -27.55 -3.40 -2.80
C ASP A 140 -26.78 -2.66 -1.70
N ILE A 141 -27.43 -1.63 -1.14
CA ILE A 141 -27.13 -1.13 0.20
C ILE A 141 -27.97 -1.94 1.17
N ALA A 142 -27.34 -2.96 1.76
CA ALA A 142 -27.88 -3.69 2.89
C ALA A 142 -27.72 -2.84 4.16
N VAL A 143 -28.86 -2.45 4.72
CA VAL A 143 -29.03 -1.97 6.09
C VAL A 143 -28.41 -2.99 7.05
N ILE A 144 -27.59 -2.49 7.97
CA ILE A 144 -26.98 -3.25 9.07
C ILE A 144 -28.11 -3.95 9.85
N ARG A 145 -28.15 -5.27 9.80
CA ARG A 145 -28.97 -6.10 10.68
C ARG A 145 -28.07 -7.11 11.36
N GLU A 146 -28.10 -7.08 12.68
CA GLU A 146 -27.39 -7.95 13.60
C GLU A 146 -27.68 -9.42 13.28
N ALA A 147 -26.63 -10.21 13.03
CA ALA A 147 -26.75 -11.60 12.60
C ALA A 147 -26.68 -12.54 13.81
N HIS A 148 -27.84 -13.08 14.19
CA HIS A 148 -27.96 -14.32 14.96
C HIS A 148 -27.51 -15.51 14.09
N ALA A 149 -26.78 -16.42 14.72
CA ALA A 149 -26.38 -17.70 14.16
C ALA A 149 -27.59 -18.65 14.00
N ALA A 150 -27.73 -19.27 12.83
CA ALA A 150 -27.85 -20.73 12.65
C ALA A 150 -28.29 -21.08 11.21
N ASP A 151 -27.66 -22.13 10.71
CA ASP A 151 -28.16 -23.12 9.75
C ASP A 151 -28.99 -22.67 8.55
N ASN A 152 -28.40 -22.80 7.36
CA ASN A 152 -28.88 -23.79 6.41
C ASN A 152 -27.84 -24.09 5.33
N VAL A 153 -27.57 -25.39 5.21
CA VAL A 153 -26.66 -26.02 4.27
C VAL A 153 -27.51 -26.51 3.10
N GLU A 154 -27.40 -25.93 1.91
CA GLU A 154 -27.69 -26.66 0.66
C GLU A 154 -27.09 -25.93 -0.56
N LYS A 155 -25.99 -26.52 -1.05
CA LYS A 155 -25.48 -26.56 -2.44
C LYS A 155 -25.33 -25.26 -3.24
N LEU A 156 -24.08 -24.81 -3.33
CA LEU A 156 -23.54 -24.32 -4.60
C LEU A 156 -22.13 -24.87 -4.86
N ALA A 157 -21.83 -25.02 -6.14
CA ALA A 157 -20.85 -25.94 -6.71
C ALA A 157 -19.39 -25.72 -6.27
N LYS A 158 -18.67 -26.85 -6.23
CA LYS A 158 -17.28 -27.05 -5.83
C LYS A 158 -16.32 -26.62 -6.96
N PRO A 159 -15.44 -25.62 -6.79
CA PRO A 159 -14.24 -25.49 -7.62
C PRO A 159 -13.16 -26.42 -7.09
N ALA A 160 -12.74 -27.38 -7.91
CA ALA A 160 -11.63 -28.26 -7.60
C ALA A 160 -10.28 -27.52 -7.71
N ALA A 161 -9.46 -27.68 -6.66
CA ALA A 161 -8.03 -27.33 -6.51
C ALA A 161 -7.69 -25.83 -6.34
N PRO A 162 -7.25 -25.41 -5.13
CA PRO A 162 -5.87 -25.68 -4.69
C PRO A 162 -5.75 -26.12 -3.22
N VAL A 163 -6.72 -26.85 -2.68
CA VAL A 163 -6.71 -27.27 -1.26
C VAL A 163 -5.57 -28.25 -0.95
N LYS A 164 -5.21 -29.12 -1.91
CA LYS A 164 -4.14 -30.12 -1.71
C LYS A 164 -2.75 -29.48 -1.48
N LEU A 165 -2.47 -28.32 -2.08
CA LEU A 165 -1.17 -27.65 -1.92
C LEU A 165 -1.06 -26.94 -0.56
N ALA A 166 -2.18 -26.41 -0.05
CA ALA A 166 -2.26 -25.76 1.25
C ALA A 166 -2.21 -26.79 2.39
N GLU A 167 -2.91 -27.92 2.26
CA GLU A 167 -2.83 -29.03 3.22
C GLU A 167 -1.47 -29.73 3.23
N GLN A 168 -0.82 -29.85 2.07
CA GLN A 168 0.55 -30.38 1.98
C GLN A 168 1.58 -29.44 2.61
N ARG A 169 1.42 -28.11 2.46
CA ARG A 169 2.28 -27.12 3.14
C ARG A 169 2.06 -27.13 4.65
N ALA A 170 0.80 -27.18 5.11
CA ALA A 170 0.49 -27.27 6.54
C ALA A 170 1.01 -28.56 7.19
N LYS A 171 0.97 -29.71 6.47
CA LYS A 171 1.57 -30.97 6.95
C LYS A 171 3.10 -30.96 6.92
N ALA A 172 3.73 -30.23 5.99
CA ALA A 172 5.18 -30.06 5.94
C ALA A 172 5.68 -29.12 7.05
N ASP A 173 4.90 -28.11 7.43
CA ASP A 173 5.22 -27.18 8.53
C ASP A 173 5.00 -27.81 9.93
N ALA A 174 4.17 -28.85 10.03
CA ALA A 174 3.94 -29.60 11.26
C ALA A 174 4.94 -30.76 11.50
N ASP A 175 5.77 -31.10 10.51
CA ASP A 175 6.76 -32.18 10.60
C ASP A 175 8.09 -31.65 11.20
N VAL A 176 8.18 -31.71 12.53
CA VAL A 176 9.34 -31.23 13.34
C VAL A 176 10.62 -32.05 13.09
N SER A 177 10.56 -33.13 12.30
CA SER A 177 11.71 -33.97 12.00
C SER A 177 12.58 -33.43 10.86
N ARG A 178 12.10 -32.43 10.10
CA ARG A 178 12.87 -31.80 9.00
C ARG A 178 13.26 -30.36 9.34
N PRO A 179 14.51 -29.93 9.08
CA PRO A 179 14.93 -28.56 9.40
C PRO A 179 14.19 -27.53 8.53
N ASN A 180 13.37 -26.72 9.20
CA ASN A 180 12.51 -25.67 8.63
C ASN A 180 13.32 -24.74 7.69
N PRO A 181 12.93 -24.59 6.41
CA PRO A 181 13.65 -23.74 5.45
C PRO A 181 13.61 -22.25 5.83
N VAL A 182 12.59 -21.81 6.57
CA VAL A 182 12.44 -20.44 7.05
C VAL A 182 13.48 -20.13 8.14
N ALA A 183 13.70 -21.06 9.07
CA ALA A 183 14.71 -20.92 10.12
C ALA A 183 16.13 -20.78 9.52
N ARG A 184 16.47 -21.59 8.52
CA ARG A 184 17.76 -21.50 7.81
C ARG A 184 17.94 -20.17 7.06
N ARG A 185 16.86 -19.59 6.56
CA ARG A 185 16.90 -18.28 5.89
C ARG A 185 17.13 -17.16 6.91
N ALA A 186 16.45 -17.21 8.06
CA ALA A 186 16.66 -16.27 9.15
C ALA A 186 18.08 -16.33 9.71
N GLU A 187 18.63 -17.52 9.89
CA GLU A 187 20.01 -17.73 10.37
C GLU A 187 21.05 -17.18 9.37
N ARG A 188 20.85 -17.39 8.07
CA ARG A 188 21.70 -16.77 7.03
C ARG A 188 21.62 -15.26 7.01
N MET A 189 20.45 -14.68 7.27
CA MET A 189 20.29 -13.22 7.38
C MET A 189 21.03 -12.68 8.61
N ALA A 190 20.92 -13.36 9.75
CA ALA A 190 21.67 -13.00 10.96
C ALA A 190 23.19 -13.08 10.77
N MET A 191 23.70 -14.10 10.05
CA MET A 191 25.13 -14.19 9.70
C MET A 191 25.60 -13.06 8.79
N LEU A 192 24.76 -12.62 7.86
CA LEU A 192 25.08 -11.49 6.98
C LEU A 192 25.08 -10.18 7.76
N ASP A 193 24.11 -9.98 8.65
CA ASP A 193 24.00 -8.80 9.48
C ASP A 193 25.21 -8.67 10.42
N ALA A 194 25.60 -9.77 11.08
CA ALA A 194 26.81 -9.81 11.91
C ALA A 194 28.10 -9.53 11.11
N LYS A 195 28.15 -9.93 9.83
CA LYS A 195 29.30 -9.67 8.96
C LYS A 195 29.35 -8.23 8.44
N LEU A 196 28.21 -7.58 8.32
CA LEU A 196 28.09 -6.18 7.90
C LEU A 196 28.21 -5.19 9.07
N LEU A 197 27.89 -5.63 10.28
CA LEU A 197 28.03 -4.89 11.53
C LEU A 197 29.36 -5.17 12.24
N ASP A 198 30.29 -5.88 11.59
CA ASP A 198 31.59 -6.18 12.18
C ASP A 198 32.37 -4.89 12.45
N ASP A 199 32.97 -4.82 13.64
CA ASP A 199 33.60 -3.62 14.21
C ASP A 199 34.71 -3.07 13.32
N SER A 200 35.33 -3.93 12.50
CA SER A 200 36.32 -3.54 11.49
C SER A 200 35.75 -2.66 10.39
N THR A 201 34.54 -2.96 9.90
CA THR A 201 33.88 -2.22 8.82
C THR A 201 33.32 -0.88 9.31
N MET A 202 32.77 -0.85 10.53
CA MET A 202 32.33 0.38 11.19
C MET A 202 33.52 1.28 11.56
N GLY A 203 34.63 0.69 11.99
CA GLY A 203 35.91 1.36 12.20
C GLY A 203 36.45 2.01 10.92
N ASP A 204 36.45 1.29 9.80
CA ASP A 204 36.91 1.83 8.51
C ASP A 204 36.02 2.96 7.98
N LEU A 205 34.70 2.85 8.13
CA LEU A 205 33.76 3.92 7.77
C LEU A 205 33.99 5.18 8.61
N SER A 206 34.15 5.03 9.93
CA SER A 206 34.41 6.17 10.82
C SER A 206 35.78 6.81 10.57
N ALA A 207 36.81 6.01 10.30
CA ALA A 207 38.15 6.49 9.98
C ALA A 207 38.19 7.19 8.60
N ARG A 208 37.40 6.73 7.62
CA ARG A 208 37.26 7.39 6.32
C ARG A 208 36.50 8.71 6.44
N ALA A 209 35.41 8.73 7.21
CA ALA A 209 34.65 9.96 7.50
C ALA A 209 35.50 11.02 8.24
N ALA A 210 36.36 10.59 9.17
CA ALA A 210 37.30 11.48 9.87
C ALA A 210 38.37 12.06 8.94
N ARG A 211 38.85 11.27 7.96
CA ARG A 211 39.82 11.72 6.94
C ARG A 211 39.20 12.73 5.97
N GLU A 212 37.96 12.52 5.53
CA GLU A 212 37.24 13.48 4.68
C GLU A 212 36.98 14.81 5.40
N ARG A 213 36.65 14.78 6.70
CA ARG A 213 36.51 16.01 7.51
C ARG A 213 37.80 16.81 7.63
N LYS A 214 38.96 16.17 7.54
CA LYS A 214 40.28 16.83 7.68
C LYS A 214 40.88 17.29 6.35
N GLY A 215 40.52 16.65 5.24
CA GLY A 215 40.97 17.00 3.89
C GLY A 215 40.07 17.99 3.13
N GLY A 216 38.91 18.37 3.70
CA GLY A 216 37.94 19.27 3.08
C GLY A 216 38.13 20.76 3.40
N ARG A 217 39.35 21.25 3.57
CA ARG A 217 39.68 22.69 3.63
C ARG A 217 40.77 23.05 2.65
#